data_AF-A0A380P0J4-F1
#
_entry.id   AF-A0A380P0J4-F1
#
_cell.length_a   1.000
_cell.length_b   1.000
_cell.length_c   1.000
_cell.angle_alpha   90.00
_cell.angle_beta   90.00
_cell.angle_gamma   90.00
#
_symmetry.space_group_name_H-M   'P 1'
#
loop_
_entity.id
_entity.type
_entity.pdbx_description
1 polymer ?
#
loop_
_entity_poly.entity_id
_entity_poly.type
_entity_poly.pdbx_seq_one_letter_code
_entity_poly.pdbx_strand_id
1 'polypeptide(L)'
;MHLPVHENELFVSLKNMNKLAPEETVILETGRMGEPIRHLQRMARGDDRNIQIGEGDLVFIATTPSTAMEGYVARTRDLLYRTGAKVKQISTDMHSSGHGSSDDFQLLLNLLKPENVIPVQGEYRAMNAAKKAALEVGYDEDQVFMLEKGDRLNFDGDKVDLGGSVQVNDTMIDGSGVGDIGSIVLNDRRILSEDGVFIAVVTIDRKRRRLWLNQSLIHVVSFTSKRLRI
;
A
#
# COMPACT_ATOMS: atom_id res chain seq x y z
N MET A 1 -6.36 14.42 26.98
CA MET A 1 -7.72 14.84 26.58
C MET A 1 -8.67 14.20 27.59
N HIS A 2 -9.22 14.98 28.54
CA HIS A 2 -10.16 14.46 29.53
C HIS A 2 -11.56 14.69 28.97
N LEU A 3 -12.15 13.64 28.38
CA LEU A 3 -13.53 13.71 27.94
C LEU A 3 -14.44 13.66 29.17
N PRO A 4 -15.52 14.46 29.24
CA PRO A 4 -16.36 14.62 30.42
C PRO A 4 -17.30 13.42 30.69
N VAL A 5 -17.04 12.25 30.10
CA VAL A 5 -17.90 11.06 30.15
C VAL A 5 -17.03 9.86 30.48
N HIS A 6 -17.50 8.98 31.38
CA HIS A 6 -16.76 7.79 31.76
C HIS A 6 -16.59 6.83 30.57
N GLU A 7 -15.42 6.19 30.41
CA GLU A 7 -15.12 5.27 29.29
C GLU A 7 -16.17 4.16 29.12
N ASN A 8 -16.73 3.68 30.24
CA ASN A 8 -17.75 2.63 30.26
C ASN A 8 -19.10 3.07 29.66
N GLU A 9 -19.32 4.36 29.48
CA GLU A 9 -20.50 4.93 28.83
C GLU A 9 -20.25 5.28 27.36
N LEU A 10 -18.98 5.38 26.94
CA LEU A 10 -18.56 5.76 25.58
C LEU A 10 -18.35 4.56 24.65
N PHE A 11 -17.84 3.44 25.18
CA PHE A 11 -17.50 2.27 24.38
C PHE A 11 -18.41 1.09 24.67
N VAL A 12 -19.02 0.55 23.61
CA VAL A 12 -19.89 -0.63 23.69
C VAL A 12 -19.26 -1.76 22.89
N SER A 13 -19.28 -2.98 23.46
CA SER A 13 -18.79 -4.15 22.74
C SER A 13 -19.73 -4.51 21.58
N LEU A 14 -19.19 -5.04 20.48
CA LEU A 14 -19.97 -5.43 19.30
C LEU A 14 -21.15 -6.37 19.65
N LYS A 15 -21.01 -7.22 20.68
CA LYS A 15 -22.07 -8.13 21.14
C LYS A 15 -23.31 -7.40 21.71
N ASN A 16 -23.10 -6.20 22.24
CA ASN A 16 -24.16 -5.38 22.85
C ASN A 16 -24.67 -4.29 21.91
N MET A 17 -24.12 -4.16 20.70
CA MET A 17 -24.47 -3.12 19.73
C MET A 17 -25.97 -3.10 19.39
N ASN A 18 -26.60 -4.27 19.28
CA ASN A 18 -28.03 -4.41 18.97
C ASN A 18 -28.97 -3.85 20.06
N LYS A 19 -28.44 -3.42 21.20
CA LYS A 19 -29.21 -2.80 22.29
C LYS A 19 -29.29 -1.28 22.17
N LEU A 20 -28.48 -0.68 21.30
CA LEU A 20 -28.46 0.76 21.07
C LEU A 20 -29.39 1.11 19.91
N ALA A 21 -29.96 2.31 19.97
CA ALA A 21 -30.65 2.86 18.81
C ALA A 21 -29.64 3.17 17.70
N PRO A 22 -29.99 3.02 16.41
CA PRO A 22 -29.09 3.34 15.30
C PRO A 22 -28.51 4.75 15.37
N GLU A 23 -29.32 5.74 15.76
CA GLU A 23 -28.95 7.15 15.90
C GLU A 23 -28.00 7.45 17.07
N GLU A 24 -27.88 6.53 18.03
CA GLU A 24 -26.96 6.61 19.18
C GLU A 24 -25.67 5.81 18.94
N THR A 25 -25.54 5.20 17.76
CA THR A 25 -24.45 4.25 17.46
C THR A 25 -23.45 4.85 16.47
N VAL A 26 -22.18 4.87 16.85
CA VAL A 26 -21.06 5.18 15.96
C VAL A 26 -20.10 4.00 15.92
N ILE A 27 -19.84 3.47 14.72
CA ILE A 27 -18.83 2.44 14.50
C ILE A 27 -17.56 3.12 13.99
N LEU A 28 -16.49 3.02 14.77
CA LEU A 28 -15.16 3.50 14.39
C LEU A 28 -14.30 2.32 13.90
N GLU A 29 -14.18 2.19 12.59
CA GLU A 29 -13.31 1.20 11.96
C GLU A 29 -11.89 1.76 11.80
N THR A 30 -10.90 1.07 12.37
CA THR A 30 -9.48 1.46 12.32
C THR A 30 -8.62 0.27 11.95
N GLY A 31 -7.39 0.53 11.49
CA GLY A 31 -6.46 -0.52 11.07
C GLY A 31 -5.29 0.06 10.28
N ARG A 32 -4.39 -0.82 9.84
CA ARG A 32 -3.26 -0.44 8.99
C ARG A 32 -3.75 -0.03 7.60
N MET A 33 -2.86 0.56 6.79
CA MET A 33 -3.20 1.03 5.44
C MET A 33 -3.96 -0.03 4.63
N GLY A 34 -5.20 0.30 4.27
CA GLY A 34 -6.08 -0.54 3.46
C GLY A 34 -6.92 -1.58 4.23
N GLU A 35 -6.58 -1.92 5.47
CA GLU A 35 -7.38 -2.88 6.28
C GLU A 35 -8.81 -2.38 6.52
N PRO A 36 -9.05 -1.12 6.97
CA PRO A 36 -10.40 -0.59 7.17
C PRO A 36 -11.25 -0.67 5.90
N ILE A 37 -10.67 -0.34 4.75
CA ILE A 37 -11.40 -0.37 3.47
C ILE A 37 -11.78 -1.81 3.08
N ARG A 38 -10.88 -2.78 3.31
CA ARG A 38 -11.16 -4.21 3.08
C ARG A 38 -12.28 -4.71 3.99
N HIS A 39 -12.27 -4.30 5.26
CA HIS A 39 -13.31 -4.69 6.21
C HIS A 39 -14.66 -4.04 5.85
N LEU A 40 -14.65 -2.75 5.52
CA LEU A 40 -15.83 -2.02 5.05
C LEU A 40 -16.46 -2.68 3.81
N GLN A 41 -15.62 -3.20 2.91
CA GLN A 41 -16.09 -3.97 1.77
C GLN A 41 -16.78 -5.29 2.15
N ARG A 42 -16.30 -5.97 3.21
CA ARG A 42 -16.98 -7.17 3.74
C ARG A 42 -18.33 -6.82 4.36
N MET A 43 -18.39 -5.73 5.12
CA MET A 43 -19.64 -5.23 5.71
C MET A 43 -20.67 -4.88 4.61
N ALA A 44 -20.25 -4.22 3.54
CA ALA A 44 -21.10 -3.87 2.40
C ALA A 44 -21.60 -5.08 1.59
N ARG A 45 -20.89 -6.22 1.65
CA ARG A 45 -21.30 -7.47 0.99
C ARG A 45 -22.19 -8.35 1.86
N GLY A 46 -22.30 -8.03 3.15
CA GLY A 46 -22.93 -8.91 4.14
C GLY A 46 -22.04 -10.09 4.58
N ASP A 47 -20.74 -10.06 4.26
CA ASP A 47 -19.77 -11.11 4.62
C ASP A 47 -19.18 -10.91 6.03
N ASP A 48 -19.55 -9.82 6.71
CA ASP A 48 -19.16 -9.61 8.10
C ASP A 48 -20.18 -10.19 9.09
N ARG A 49 -19.65 -10.77 10.17
CA ARG A 49 -20.44 -11.52 11.15
C ARG A 49 -21.20 -10.63 12.12
N ASN A 50 -20.71 -9.41 12.36
CA ASN A 50 -21.25 -8.53 13.39
C ASN A 50 -21.95 -7.31 12.78
N ILE A 51 -21.45 -6.80 11.66
CA ILE A 51 -21.90 -5.53 11.08
C ILE A 51 -22.27 -5.74 9.62
N GLN A 52 -23.46 -5.29 9.25
CA GLN A 52 -23.90 -5.23 7.85
C GLN A 52 -24.36 -3.80 7.57
N ILE A 53 -23.94 -3.27 6.42
CA ILE A 53 -24.31 -1.91 6.01
C ILE A 53 -25.53 -2.01 5.11
N GLY A 54 -26.53 -1.18 5.38
CA GLY A 54 -27.83 -1.20 4.69
C GLY A 54 -28.39 0.19 4.40
N GLU A 55 -29.67 0.21 4.08
CA GLU A 55 -30.41 1.45 3.81
C GLU A 55 -30.54 2.29 5.08
N GLY A 56 -30.28 3.59 4.97
CA GLY A 56 -30.32 4.54 6.10
C GLY A 56 -28.97 4.80 6.76
N ASP A 57 -27.99 3.93 6.58
CA ASP A 57 -26.66 4.11 7.15
C ASP A 57 -25.89 5.27 6.51
N LEU A 58 -25.07 5.94 7.31
CA LEU A 58 -24.15 6.98 6.87
C LEU A 58 -22.70 6.54 7.08
N VAL A 59 -21.97 6.40 5.98
CA VAL A 59 -20.58 5.93 5.99
C VAL A 59 -19.64 7.08 5.64
N PHE A 60 -18.72 7.37 6.55
CA PHE A 60 -17.64 8.32 6.31
C PHE A 60 -16.34 7.59 5.96
N ILE A 61 -15.78 7.90 4.80
CA ILE A 61 -14.42 7.49 4.45
C ILE A 61 -13.50 8.69 4.75
N ALA A 62 -12.88 8.64 5.92
CA ALA A 62 -12.01 9.71 6.42
C ALA A 62 -10.54 9.57 5.97
N THR A 63 -10.17 8.45 5.37
CA THR A 63 -8.79 8.20 4.92
C THR A 63 -8.60 8.62 3.47
N THR A 64 -7.44 9.20 3.17
CA THR A 64 -6.96 9.37 1.80
C THR A 64 -6.33 8.06 1.35
N PRO A 65 -6.84 7.41 0.29
CA PRO A 65 -6.24 6.19 -0.20
C PRO A 65 -4.87 6.47 -0.81
N SER A 66 -3.92 5.56 -0.60
CA SER A 66 -2.70 5.57 -1.41
C SER A 66 -3.05 5.26 -2.87
N THR A 67 -2.20 5.69 -3.81
CA THR A 67 -2.41 5.49 -5.24
C THR A 67 -2.66 4.02 -5.60
N ALA A 68 -1.95 3.09 -4.95
CA ALA A 68 -2.15 1.65 -5.14
C ALA A 68 -3.55 1.15 -4.73
N MET A 69 -4.23 1.85 -3.81
CA MET A 69 -5.52 1.45 -3.27
C MET A 69 -6.71 2.20 -3.87
N GLU A 70 -6.51 3.24 -4.68
CA GLU A 70 -7.58 4.05 -5.28
C GLU A 70 -8.67 3.21 -5.94
N GLY A 71 -8.27 2.26 -6.81
CA GLY A 71 -9.22 1.37 -7.48
C GLY A 71 -9.94 0.41 -6.54
N TYR A 72 -9.32 0.04 -5.41
CA TYR A 72 -9.98 -0.77 -4.39
C TYR A 72 -11.03 0.05 -3.64
N VAL A 73 -10.68 1.25 -3.20
CA VAL A 73 -11.59 2.18 -2.50
C VAL A 73 -12.79 2.54 -3.36
N ALA A 74 -12.59 2.80 -4.66
CA ALA A 74 -13.67 3.08 -5.60
C ALA A 74 -14.69 1.92 -5.65
N ARG A 75 -14.22 0.67 -5.75
CA ARG A 75 -15.10 -0.50 -5.74
C ARG A 75 -15.83 -0.70 -4.41
N THR A 76 -15.15 -0.43 -3.29
CA THR A 76 -15.78 -0.46 -1.97
C THR A 76 -16.90 0.57 -1.89
N ARG A 77 -16.67 1.78 -2.40
CA ARG A 77 -17.67 2.85 -2.45
C ARG A 77 -18.88 2.46 -3.30
N ASP A 78 -18.66 1.86 -4.47
CA ASP A 78 -19.75 1.37 -5.32
C ASP A 78 -20.59 0.28 -4.62
N LEU A 79 -19.95 -0.61 -3.85
CA LEU A 79 -20.65 -1.63 -3.07
C LEU A 79 -21.51 -0.98 -1.97
N LEU A 80 -20.98 0.01 -1.26
CA LEU A 80 -21.73 0.75 -0.23
C LEU A 80 -22.94 1.50 -0.82
N TYR A 81 -22.78 2.13 -1.99
CA TYR A 81 -23.94 2.76 -2.65
C TYR A 81 -25.01 1.73 -3.05
N ARG A 82 -24.62 0.50 -3.41
CA ARG A 82 -25.57 -0.57 -3.74
C ARG A 82 -26.35 -1.09 -2.53
N THR A 83 -25.87 -0.89 -1.31
CA THR A 83 -26.63 -1.27 -0.10
C THR A 83 -27.72 -0.27 0.26
N GLY A 84 -27.76 0.90 -0.39
CA GLY A 84 -28.65 2.01 -0.03
C GLY A 84 -28.07 2.96 1.03
N ALA A 85 -26.82 2.75 1.45
CA ALA A 85 -26.14 3.63 2.38
C ALA A 85 -25.75 4.97 1.73
N LYS A 86 -25.72 6.03 2.54
CA LYS A 86 -25.16 7.33 2.16
C LYS A 86 -23.66 7.29 2.43
N VAL A 87 -22.84 7.57 1.41
CA VAL A 87 -21.38 7.57 1.55
C VAL A 87 -20.85 8.99 1.39
N LYS A 88 -20.01 9.43 2.32
CA LYS A 88 -19.28 10.70 2.29
C LYS A 88 -17.79 10.43 2.41
N GLN A 89 -17.02 10.88 1.41
CA GLN A 89 -15.57 10.77 1.44
C GLN A 89 -14.98 12.12 1.81
N ILE A 90 -14.52 12.25 3.05
CA ILE A 90 -13.98 13.51 3.59
C ILE A 90 -12.67 13.88 2.88
N SER A 91 -11.88 12.88 2.48
CA SER A 91 -10.61 13.07 1.78
C SER A 91 -10.73 13.72 0.39
N THR A 92 -11.94 13.80 -0.20
CA THR A 92 -12.17 14.49 -1.48
C THR A 92 -12.19 16.00 -1.30
N ASP A 93 -12.77 16.48 -0.20
CA ASP A 93 -12.95 17.92 0.07
C ASP A 93 -11.79 18.49 0.88
N MET A 94 -11.10 17.66 1.67
CA MET A 94 -10.00 18.07 2.52
C MET A 94 -8.87 17.03 2.44
N HIS A 95 -7.89 17.31 1.58
CA HIS A 95 -6.70 16.46 1.46
C HIS A 95 -5.70 16.78 2.57
N SER A 96 -5.83 16.11 3.71
CA SER A 96 -4.84 16.21 4.78
C SER A 96 -3.75 15.18 4.54
N SER A 97 -2.55 15.66 4.21
CA SER A 97 -1.33 14.84 4.19
C SER A 97 -0.78 14.72 5.61
N GLY A 98 -0.13 13.59 5.93
CA GLY A 98 0.71 13.47 7.13
C GLY A 98 2.10 14.10 6.95
N HIS A 99 2.41 14.59 5.74
CA HIS A 99 3.65 15.27 5.38
C HIS A 99 3.37 16.74 5.10
N GLY A 100 4.31 17.61 5.50
CA GLY A 100 4.26 19.04 5.21
C GLY A 100 4.30 19.35 3.71
N SER A 101 3.78 20.52 3.38
CA SER A 101 3.82 21.12 2.05
C SER A 101 5.20 21.73 1.72
N SER A 102 5.34 22.28 0.52
CA SER A 102 6.53 23.04 0.13
C SER A 102 6.78 24.23 1.07
N ASP A 103 5.71 24.93 1.44
CA ASP A 103 5.78 26.11 2.31
C ASP A 103 6.22 25.71 3.73
N ASP A 104 5.74 24.57 4.24
CA ASP A 104 6.17 24.02 5.53
C ASP A 104 7.66 23.63 5.49
N PHE A 105 8.12 23.06 4.38
CA PHE A 105 9.52 22.72 4.18
C PHE A 105 10.41 23.98 4.11
N GLN A 106 9.96 25.00 3.38
CA GLN A 106 10.64 26.30 3.31
C GLN A 106 10.69 27.01 4.68
N LEU A 107 9.60 26.96 5.43
CA LEU A 107 9.56 27.46 6.80
C LEU A 107 10.60 26.74 7.67
N LEU A 108 10.68 25.42 7.58
CA LEU A 108 11.67 24.63 8.30
C LEU A 108 13.10 25.04 7.95
N LEU A 109 13.41 25.21 6.65
CA LEU A 109 14.72 25.67 6.19
C LEU A 109 15.07 27.07 6.70
N ASN A 110 14.10 27.99 6.71
CA ASN A 110 14.29 29.35 7.21
C ASN A 110 14.49 29.41 8.74
N LEU A 111 13.90 28.47 9.47
CA LEU A 111 14.04 28.36 10.93
C LEU A 111 15.37 27.72 11.33
N LEU A 112 15.73 26.60 10.69
CA LEU A 112 16.92 25.82 11.04
C LEU A 112 18.20 26.39 10.42
N LYS A 113 18.11 26.99 9.23
CA LYS A 113 19.24 27.47 8.44
C LYS A 113 20.39 26.46 8.33
N PRO A 114 20.13 25.19 7.93
CA PRO A 114 21.21 24.25 7.68
C PRO A 114 22.20 24.78 6.63
N GLU A 115 23.46 24.35 6.70
CA GLU A 115 24.44 24.68 5.65
C GLU A 115 24.19 23.89 4.36
N ASN A 116 23.63 22.69 4.50
CA ASN A 116 23.41 21.73 3.43
C ASN A 116 22.05 21.04 3.59
N VAL A 117 21.36 20.77 2.49
CA VAL A 117 20.03 20.16 2.45
C VAL A 117 20.08 18.85 1.69
N ILE A 118 19.56 17.79 2.29
CA ILE A 118 19.48 16.46 1.68
C ILE A 118 18.02 16.00 1.70
N PRO A 119 17.28 16.06 0.59
CA PRO A 119 15.96 15.45 0.50
C PRO A 119 16.06 13.92 0.59
N VAL A 120 15.39 13.29 1.56
CA VAL A 120 15.53 11.84 1.84
C VAL A 120 14.28 10.99 1.62
N GLN A 121 13.09 11.60 1.52
CA GLN A 121 11.83 10.86 1.44
C GLN A 121 11.03 11.20 0.18
N GLY A 122 10.68 10.16 -0.57
CA GLY A 122 9.83 10.23 -1.75
C GLY A 122 10.54 9.80 -3.03
N GLU A 123 9.76 9.70 -4.10
CA GLU A 123 10.29 9.46 -5.45
C GLU A 123 11.14 10.64 -5.93
N TYR A 124 11.98 10.43 -6.95
CA TYR A 124 12.87 11.46 -7.49
C TYR A 124 12.17 12.80 -7.79
N ARG A 125 10.93 12.74 -8.30
CA ARG A 125 10.10 13.93 -8.56
C ARG A 125 9.82 14.77 -7.29
N ALA A 126 9.61 14.12 -6.15
CA ALA A 126 9.37 14.77 -4.87
C ALA A 126 10.66 15.37 -4.31
N MET A 127 11.77 14.64 -4.39
CA MET A 127 13.09 15.15 -4.03
C MET A 127 13.48 16.37 -4.87
N ASN A 128 13.18 16.34 -6.18
CA ASN A 128 13.42 17.47 -7.08
C ASN A 128 12.54 18.69 -6.74
N ALA A 129 11.29 18.47 -6.32
CA ALA A 129 10.43 19.55 -5.83
C ALA A 129 10.97 20.15 -4.53
N ALA A 130 11.44 19.32 -3.60
CA ALA A 130 12.10 19.78 -2.37
C ALA A 130 13.38 20.58 -2.68
N LYS A 131 14.20 20.13 -3.65
CA LYS A 131 15.36 20.90 -4.12
C LYS A 131 14.94 22.28 -4.60
N LYS A 132 13.95 22.38 -5.50
CA LYS A 132 13.44 23.66 -5.99
C LYS A 132 12.96 24.56 -4.85
N ALA A 133 12.21 23.99 -3.91
CA ALA A 133 11.71 24.73 -2.76
C ALA A 133 12.85 25.30 -1.89
N ALA A 134 13.96 24.56 -1.73
CA ALA A 134 15.15 25.05 -1.03
C ALA A 134 15.85 26.20 -1.77
N LEU A 135 16.00 26.08 -3.10
CA LEU A 135 16.60 27.14 -3.93
C LEU A 135 15.78 28.45 -3.85
N GLU A 136 14.45 28.34 -3.83
CA GLU A 136 13.54 29.49 -3.70
C GLU A 136 13.72 30.29 -2.40
N VAL A 137 14.25 29.66 -1.34
CA VAL A 137 14.56 30.34 -0.05
C VAL A 137 16.04 30.65 0.13
N GLY A 138 16.83 30.62 -0.96
CA GLY A 138 18.19 31.16 -0.99
C GLY A 138 19.32 30.16 -0.74
N TYR A 139 19.07 28.87 -0.89
CA TYR A 139 20.13 27.86 -0.97
C TYR A 139 20.70 27.82 -2.39
N ASP A 140 22.01 27.65 -2.51
CA ASP A 140 22.67 27.44 -3.80
C ASP A 140 22.58 25.97 -4.26
N GLU A 141 22.82 25.71 -5.55
CA GLU A 141 22.69 24.35 -6.12
C GLU A 141 23.66 23.33 -5.49
N ASP A 142 24.83 23.80 -5.05
CA ASP A 142 25.87 22.99 -4.41
C ASP A 142 25.61 22.72 -2.93
N GLN A 143 24.64 23.41 -2.32
CA GLN A 143 24.18 23.16 -0.95
C GLN A 143 23.06 22.12 -0.88
N VAL A 144 22.49 21.70 -2.01
CA VAL A 144 21.36 20.76 -2.05
C VAL A 144 21.74 19.44 -2.73
N PHE A 145 21.93 18.39 -1.93
CA PHE A 145 22.39 17.09 -2.39
C PHE A 145 21.23 16.15 -2.73
N MET A 146 21.13 15.82 -4.01
CA MET A 146 20.18 14.83 -4.54
C MET A 146 20.85 13.46 -4.57
N LEU A 147 20.61 12.64 -3.55
CA LEU A 147 21.26 11.33 -3.39
C LEU A 147 20.36 10.18 -3.81
N GLU A 148 20.96 9.13 -4.34
CA GLU A 148 20.34 7.83 -4.54
C GLU A 148 20.69 6.85 -3.41
N LYS A 149 19.94 5.74 -3.32
CA LYS A 149 20.24 4.69 -2.34
C LYS A 149 21.62 4.12 -2.61
N GLY A 150 22.51 4.24 -1.63
CA GLY A 150 23.89 3.75 -1.72
C GLY A 150 24.92 4.84 -1.99
N ASP A 151 24.50 6.05 -2.34
CA ASP A 151 25.42 7.18 -2.40
C ASP A 151 25.97 7.51 -1.01
N ARG A 152 27.21 7.98 -0.99
CA ARG A 152 27.89 8.40 0.23
C ARG A 152 28.16 9.90 0.16
N LEU A 153 27.91 10.58 1.27
CA LEU A 153 28.48 11.89 1.53
C LEU A 153 29.60 11.74 2.56
N ASN A 154 30.77 12.33 2.29
CA ASN A 154 31.74 12.52 3.35
C ASN A 154 31.50 13.86 4.01
N PHE A 155 31.76 13.89 5.31
CA PHE A 155 31.75 15.11 6.10
C PHE A 155 33.04 15.12 6.91
N ASP A 156 33.89 16.11 6.67
CA ASP A 156 35.17 16.29 7.37
C ASP A 156 35.12 17.36 8.47
N GLY A 157 33.94 17.94 8.72
CA GLY A 157 33.70 18.99 9.71
C GLY A 157 33.43 20.36 9.08
N ASP A 158 34.09 20.67 7.95
CA ASP A 158 33.98 21.97 7.27
C ASP A 158 33.34 21.83 5.88
N LYS A 159 33.43 20.64 5.27
CA LYS A 159 32.93 20.39 3.91
C LYS A 159 32.15 19.09 3.81
N VAL A 160 31.13 19.13 2.94
CA VAL A 160 30.36 17.97 2.51
C VAL A 160 30.68 17.72 1.04
N ASP A 161 31.10 16.50 0.71
CA ASP A 161 31.38 16.09 -0.67
C ASP A 161 30.87 14.67 -0.98
N LEU A 162 30.73 14.34 -2.27
CA LEU A 162 30.26 13.03 -2.70
C LEU A 162 31.38 11.98 -2.58
N GLY A 163 31.21 11.04 -1.66
CA GLY A 163 32.19 10.02 -1.25
C GLY A 163 32.08 8.67 -1.96
N GLY A 164 31.70 8.68 -3.25
CA GLY A 164 31.42 7.48 -4.04
C GLY A 164 30.11 6.79 -3.62
N SER A 165 29.98 5.50 -3.96
CA SER A 165 28.78 4.72 -3.67
C SER A 165 29.11 3.33 -3.13
N VAL A 166 28.14 2.75 -2.43
CA VAL A 166 28.14 1.36 -1.98
C VAL A 166 27.00 0.61 -2.66
N GLN A 167 27.23 -0.67 -2.94
CA GLN A 167 26.19 -1.50 -3.52
C GLN A 167 25.05 -1.72 -2.51
N VAL A 168 23.86 -1.30 -2.89
CA VAL A 168 22.61 -1.55 -2.16
C VAL A 168 21.72 -2.41 -3.03
N ASN A 169 21.11 -3.44 -2.44
CA ASN A 169 20.19 -4.33 -3.13
C ASN A 169 18.89 -4.43 -2.34
N ASP A 170 17.77 -4.50 -3.04
CA ASP A 170 16.49 -4.81 -2.41
C ASP A 170 16.41 -6.31 -2.09
N THR A 171 15.98 -6.66 -0.87
CA THR A 171 15.76 -8.04 -0.45
C THR A 171 14.26 -8.32 -0.39
N MET A 172 13.79 -9.27 -1.19
CA MET A 172 12.39 -9.68 -1.20
C MET A 172 12.11 -10.71 -0.10
N ILE A 173 10.94 -10.59 0.53
CA ILE A 173 10.48 -11.50 1.60
C ILE A 173 9.13 -12.08 1.18
N ASP A 174 9.00 -13.41 1.19
CA ASP A 174 7.75 -14.13 0.91
C ASP A 174 7.54 -15.26 1.93
N GLY A 175 6.56 -15.08 2.81
CA GLY A 175 6.30 -15.99 3.92
C GLY A 175 7.51 -16.12 4.86
N SER A 176 8.04 -17.33 4.97
CA SER A 176 9.24 -17.63 5.75
C SER A 176 10.55 -17.48 4.97
N GLY A 177 10.49 -17.27 3.65
CA GLY A 177 11.68 -17.11 2.81
C GLY A 177 12.16 -15.66 2.78
N VAL A 178 13.44 -15.45 3.10
CA VAL A 178 14.10 -14.13 3.04
C VAL A 178 15.17 -14.18 1.97
N GLY A 179 15.00 -13.42 0.89
CA GLY A 179 15.94 -13.39 -0.23
C GLY A 179 15.82 -14.57 -1.21
N ASP A 180 14.92 -15.52 -0.94
CA ASP A 180 14.68 -16.69 -1.81
C ASP A 180 13.94 -16.33 -3.11
N ILE A 181 13.38 -15.13 -3.18
CA ILE A 181 12.74 -14.59 -4.39
C ILE A 181 13.67 -13.62 -5.08
N GLY A 182 14.28 -14.09 -6.16
CA GLY A 182 15.00 -13.25 -7.11
C GLY A 182 14.10 -12.74 -8.24
N SER A 183 14.66 -11.87 -9.07
CA SER A 183 14.01 -11.35 -10.29
C SER A 183 13.53 -12.44 -11.25
N ILE A 184 14.22 -13.60 -11.29
CA ILE A 184 13.85 -14.76 -12.10
C ILE A 184 12.50 -15.34 -11.64
N VAL A 185 12.34 -15.57 -10.34
CA VAL A 185 11.10 -16.13 -9.78
C VAL A 185 9.92 -15.18 -10.03
N LEU A 186 10.13 -13.86 -9.94
CA LEU A 186 9.12 -12.87 -10.29
C LEU A 186 8.77 -12.91 -11.78
N ASN A 187 9.76 -13.05 -12.67
CA ASN A 187 9.52 -13.12 -14.11
C ASN A 187 8.73 -14.38 -14.48
N ASP A 188 9.05 -15.53 -13.89
CA ASP A 188 8.28 -16.76 -14.08
C ASP A 188 6.83 -16.58 -13.61
N ARG A 189 6.63 -15.99 -12.41
CA ARG A 189 5.29 -15.64 -11.91
C ARG A 189 4.55 -14.72 -12.88
N ARG A 190 5.22 -13.72 -13.45
CA ARG A 190 4.62 -12.78 -14.42
C ARG A 190 4.16 -13.52 -15.68
N ILE A 191 5.02 -14.33 -16.30
CA ILE A 191 4.69 -15.13 -17.50
C ILE A 191 3.50 -16.05 -17.21
N LEU A 192 3.53 -16.77 -16.08
CA LEU A 192 2.42 -17.64 -15.66
C LEU A 192 1.11 -16.86 -15.45
N SER A 193 1.18 -15.63 -14.94
CA SER A 193 0.00 -14.79 -14.68
C SER A 193 -0.58 -14.14 -15.94
N GLU A 194 0.22 -13.93 -16.98
CA GLU A 194 -0.21 -13.31 -18.24
C GLU A 194 -0.65 -14.38 -19.25
N ASP A 195 0.22 -15.38 -19.47
CA ASP A 195 0.09 -16.35 -20.56
C ASP A 195 -0.48 -17.70 -20.09
N GLY A 196 -0.45 -17.97 -18.79
CA GLY A 196 -0.79 -19.27 -18.24
C GLY A 196 0.32 -20.31 -18.43
N VAL A 197 0.01 -21.59 -18.21
CA VAL A 197 0.98 -22.68 -18.38
C VAL A 197 0.34 -23.91 -19.00
N PHE A 198 1.11 -24.59 -19.85
CA PHE A 198 0.78 -25.88 -20.44
C PHE A 198 1.85 -26.90 -20.02
N ILE A 199 1.44 -27.92 -19.26
CA ILE A 199 2.34 -28.99 -18.81
C ILE A 199 1.97 -30.28 -19.52
N ALA A 200 2.94 -30.88 -20.23
CA ALA A 200 2.82 -32.20 -20.84
C ALA A 200 3.72 -33.20 -20.12
N VAL A 201 3.11 -34.23 -19.53
CA VAL A 201 3.83 -35.31 -18.84
C VAL A 201 3.83 -36.57 -19.70
N VAL A 202 5.02 -37.13 -19.96
CA VAL A 202 5.20 -38.33 -20.77
C VAL A 202 6.05 -39.35 -20.02
N THR A 203 5.52 -40.56 -19.83
CA THR A 203 6.23 -41.66 -19.16
C THR A 203 6.96 -42.53 -20.18
N ILE A 204 8.27 -42.74 -19.98
CA ILE A 204 9.14 -43.51 -20.88
C ILE A 204 9.70 -44.73 -20.15
N ASP A 205 9.55 -45.92 -20.73
CA ASP A 205 10.26 -47.13 -20.27
C ASP A 205 11.63 -47.21 -20.94
N ARG A 206 12.64 -46.89 -20.14
CA ARG A 206 14.05 -46.88 -20.56
C ARG A 206 14.56 -48.25 -20.99
N LYS A 207 14.04 -49.35 -20.42
CA LYS A 207 14.49 -50.71 -20.77
C LYS A 207 13.99 -51.12 -22.15
N ARG A 208 12.75 -50.74 -22.47
CA ARG A 208 12.13 -51.06 -23.77
C ARG A 208 12.31 -49.96 -24.83
N ARG A 209 12.86 -48.80 -24.46
CA ARG A 209 12.96 -47.58 -25.29
C ARG A 209 11.62 -47.23 -25.94
N ARG A 210 10.51 -47.39 -25.20
CA ARG A 210 9.15 -47.12 -25.68
C ARG A 210 8.44 -46.22 -24.70
N LEU A 211 7.52 -45.40 -25.20
CA LEU A 211 6.55 -44.70 -24.37
C LEU A 211 5.73 -45.74 -23.61
N TRP A 212 5.55 -45.54 -22.30
CA TRP A 212 4.75 -46.42 -21.47
C TRP A 212 3.27 -46.10 -21.68
N LEU A 213 2.74 -46.55 -22.82
CA LEU A 213 1.38 -46.28 -23.28
C LEU A 213 0.45 -47.45 -22.93
N ASN A 214 0.25 -47.72 -21.64
CA ASN A 214 -0.80 -48.67 -21.23
C ASN A 214 -1.96 -48.07 -20.43
N GLN A 215 -1.96 -46.75 -20.22
CA GLN A 215 -3.17 -45.94 -19.99
C GLN A 215 -2.89 -44.54 -20.54
N SER A 216 -3.71 -44.08 -21.48
CA SER A 216 -3.58 -42.79 -22.16
C SER A 216 -3.92 -41.64 -21.20
N LEU A 217 -3.03 -41.33 -20.27
CA LEU A 217 -3.16 -40.16 -19.42
C LEU A 217 -2.01 -39.21 -19.74
N ILE A 218 -2.14 -38.52 -20.88
CA ILE A 218 -1.50 -37.21 -21.03
C ILE A 218 -2.30 -36.29 -20.09
N HIS A 219 -1.78 -36.05 -18.89
CA HIS A 219 -2.36 -35.04 -18.02
C HIS A 219 -2.01 -33.68 -18.58
N VAL A 220 -2.91 -33.13 -19.40
CA VAL A 220 -2.88 -31.74 -19.81
C VAL A 220 -3.49 -30.92 -18.67
N VAL A 221 -2.63 -30.29 -17.88
CA VAL A 221 -3.06 -29.27 -16.94
C VAL A 221 -2.86 -27.93 -17.64
N SER A 222 -3.95 -27.33 -18.11
CA SER A 222 -3.96 -25.97 -18.61
C SER A 222 -4.50 -25.05 -17.52
N PHE A 223 -3.68 -24.10 -17.09
CA PHE A 223 -4.15 -22.95 -16.34
C PHE A 223 -4.16 -21.76 -17.30
N THR A 224 -5.33 -21.40 -17.80
CA THR A 224 -5.53 -20.09 -18.43
C THR A 224 -5.72 -19.07 -17.33
N SER A 225 -4.91 -18.00 -17.35
CA SER A 225 -5.03 -16.93 -16.37
C SER A 225 -6.43 -16.29 -16.43
N LYS A 226 -7.25 -16.55 -15.41
CA LYS A 226 -8.28 -15.59 -14.99
C LYS A 226 -7.56 -14.56 -14.15
N ARG A 227 -7.01 -13.52 -14.79
CA ARG A 227 -6.37 -12.32 -14.18
C ARG A 227 -6.12 -12.50 -12.68
N LEU A 228 -5.01 -13.15 -12.31
CA LEU A 228 -4.52 -13.04 -10.94
C LEU A 228 -4.20 -11.56 -10.72
N ARG A 229 -5.03 -10.87 -9.92
CA ARG A 229 -4.69 -9.54 -9.43
C ARG A 229 -3.52 -9.71 -8.46
N ILE A 230 -2.35 -9.27 -8.91
CA ILE A 230 -1.22 -8.91 -8.05
C ILE A 230 -1.72 -7.81 -7.09
#